data_AF-A0AAV5G8V2-F1
#
_entry.id   AF-A0AAV5G8V2-F1
#
_cell.length_a   1.000
_cell.length_b   1.000
_cell.length_c   1.000
_cell.angle_alpha   90.00
_cell.angle_beta   90.00
_cell.angle_gamma   90.00
#
_symmetry.space_group_name_H-M   'P 1'
#
loop_
_entity.id
_entity.type
_entity.pdbx_description
1 polymer ?
#
loop_
_entity_poly.entity_id
_entity_poly.type
_entity_poly.pdbx_seq_one_letter_code
_entity_poly.pdbx_strand_id
1 'polypeptide(L)'
;MMSLKSVTRKGATISATAIAALALASCSAGQITQTSSQVAAVDGTEAESEDGNVAVRDVTIQVEPDSSEASLKFTAVNQAYADEEITLESISVDGQDVTLRGLEPMERNTSIVGNSQEMLDSHPEANSDRIQYVATELDNDDYGIAGYRPVTFTFSNGDVEVNAAIAAPQMDAGEMDRDVSSPEGYEAN
;
A
#
# COMPACT_ATOMS: atom_id res chain seq x y z
N MET A 1 -8.58 51.90 -49.28
CA MET A 1 -9.00 50.49 -49.12
C MET A 1 -7.80 49.70 -48.62
N MET A 2 -7.79 49.32 -47.34
CA MET A 2 -6.76 48.43 -46.78
C MET A 2 -6.95 47.03 -47.37
N SER A 3 -5.87 46.45 -47.91
CA SER A 3 -5.89 45.16 -48.57
C SER A 3 -6.32 44.05 -47.61
N LEU A 4 -7.52 43.48 -47.83
CA LEU A 4 -8.07 42.33 -47.11
C LEU A 4 -7.11 41.12 -47.11
N LYS A 5 -6.17 41.05 -48.07
CA LYS A 5 -5.21 39.94 -48.19
C LYS A 5 -4.20 39.87 -47.03
N SER A 6 -3.91 41.00 -46.36
CA SER A 6 -2.95 41.03 -45.24
C SER A 6 -3.54 40.50 -43.93
N VAL A 7 -4.83 40.80 -43.67
CA VAL A 7 -5.53 40.38 -42.45
C VAL A 7 -5.79 38.87 -42.46
N THR A 8 -6.21 38.30 -43.60
CA THR A 8 -6.45 36.85 -43.72
C THR A 8 -5.19 36.01 -43.53
N ARG A 9 -4.03 36.50 -44.00
CA ARG A 9 -2.76 35.78 -43.89
C ARG A 9 -2.20 35.74 -42.46
N LYS A 10 -2.43 36.81 -41.68
CA LYS A 10 -2.02 36.87 -40.26
C LYS A 10 -2.96 36.10 -39.33
N GLY A 11 -4.26 36.05 -39.64
CA GLY A 11 -5.23 35.26 -38.87
C GLY A 11 -5.01 33.74 -38.99
N ALA A 12 -4.67 33.26 -40.18
CA ALA A 12 -4.42 31.83 -40.43
C ALA A 12 -3.19 31.29 -39.66
N THR A 13 -2.12 32.06 -39.55
CA THR A 13 -0.90 31.64 -38.84
C THR A 13 -1.09 31.63 -37.32
N ILE A 14 -1.86 32.56 -36.75
CA ILE A 14 -2.13 32.60 -35.31
C ILE A 14 -3.00 31.40 -34.88
N SER A 15 -3.97 31.01 -35.71
CA SER A 15 -4.85 29.86 -35.44
C SER A 15 -4.10 28.53 -35.52
N ALA A 16 -3.20 28.35 -36.50
CA ALA A 16 -2.40 27.14 -36.62
C ALA A 16 -1.43 26.94 -35.44
N THR A 17 -0.78 28.01 -34.96
CA THR A 17 0.12 27.93 -33.80
C THR A 17 -0.65 27.66 -32.50
N ALA A 18 -1.84 28.23 -32.33
CA ALA A 18 -2.68 27.96 -31.16
C ALA A 18 -3.16 26.50 -31.12
N ILE A 19 -3.56 25.94 -32.26
CA ILE A 19 -3.95 24.52 -32.38
C ILE A 19 -2.76 23.60 -32.12
N ALA A 20 -1.57 23.93 -32.65
CA ALA A 20 -0.36 23.17 -32.41
C ALA A 20 0.07 23.22 -30.93
N ALA A 21 -0.03 24.37 -30.27
CA ALA A 21 0.28 24.52 -28.85
C ALA A 21 -0.72 23.74 -27.96
N LEU A 22 -2.02 23.74 -28.30
CA LEU A 22 -3.03 22.93 -27.60
C LEU A 22 -2.80 21.42 -27.81
N ALA A 23 -2.39 20.99 -29.01
CA ALA A 23 -2.05 19.60 -29.31
C ALA A 23 -0.73 19.12 -28.66
N LEU A 24 0.24 20.02 -28.46
CA LEU A 24 1.47 19.72 -27.73
C LEU A 24 1.24 19.71 -26.21
N ALA A 25 0.43 20.63 -25.68
CA ALA A 25 0.07 20.67 -24.27
C ALA A 25 -0.82 19.48 -23.83
N SER A 26 -1.59 18.88 -24.75
CA SER A 26 -2.40 17.69 -24.45
C SER A 26 -1.59 16.42 -24.20
N CYS A 27 -0.30 16.36 -24.57
CA CYS A 27 0.53 15.16 -24.38
C CYS A 27 1.44 15.22 -23.13
N SER A 28 1.68 16.39 -22.54
CA SER A 28 2.65 16.51 -21.42
C SER A 28 2.04 16.42 -20.02
N ALA A 29 0.71 16.43 -19.90
CA ALA A 29 0.01 16.28 -18.62
C ALA A 29 -1.26 15.43 -18.76
N GLY A 30 -1.24 14.46 -19.67
CA GLY A 30 -2.33 13.49 -19.82
C GLY A 30 -2.50 12.65 -18.56
N GLN A 31 -3.70 12.06 -18.42
CA GLN A 31 -4.20 11.19 -17.34
C GLN A 31 -3.19 10.19 -16.70
N ILE A 32 -2.07 9.89 -17.35
CA ILE A 32 -0.99 9.05 -16.85
C ILE A 32 0.27 9.93 -16.70
N THR A 33 0.55 10.41 -15.49
CA THR A 33 1.82 11.09 -15.19
C THR A 33 2.87 10.06 -14.78
N GLN A 34 4.16 10.39 -14.89
CA GLN A 34 5.28 9.51 -14.50
C GLN A 34 5.25 9.08 -13.03
N THR A 35 4.45 9.76 -12.20
CA THR A 35 4.23 9.40 -10.79
C THR A 35 2.97 8.56 -10.56
N SER A 36 2.07 8.45 -11.54
CA SER A 36 0.82 7.69 -11.40
C SER A 36 1.05 6.18 -11.31
N SER A 37 2.17 5.69 -11.83
CA SER A 37 2.58 4.30 -11.78
C SER A 37 3.70 4.05 -10.77
N GLN A 38 4.00 5.02 -9.90
CA GLN A 38 4.92 4.75 -8.79
C GLN A 38 4.18 3.94 -7.74
N VAL A 39 4.81 2.85 -7.32
CA VAL A 39 4.38 2.06 -6.17
C VAL A 39 4.92 2.74 -4.90
N ALA A 40 4.20 2.61 -3.79
CA ALA A 40 4.69 3.08 -2.50
C ALA A 40 6.07 2.47 -2.21
N ALA A 41 7.01 3.30 -1.73
CA ALA A 41 8.34 2.85 -1.33
C ALA A 41 8.29 2.19 0.06
N VAL A 42 7.47 1.15 0.18
CA VAL A 42 7.34 0.30 1.37
C VAL A 42 7.75 -1.13 1.00
N ASP A 43 8.22 -1.89 1.97
CA ASP A 43 8.64 -3.28 1.74
C ASP A 43 7.45 -4.19 1.43
N GLY A 44 6.25 -3.80 1.88
CA GLY A 44 5.04 -4.55 1.70
C GLY A 44 4.44 -4.44 0.30
N THR A 45 3.61 -5.43 -0.01
CA THR A 45 2.88 -5.51 -1.28
C THR A 45 1.47 -4.96 -1.16
N GLU A 46 0.83 -4.74 -2.31
CA GLU A 46 -0.52 -4.20 -2.38
C GLU A 46 -1.36 -4.94 -3.41
N ALA A 47 -2.66 -5.00 -3.15
CA ALA A 47 -3.67 -5.56 -4.04
C ALA A 47 -5.04 -4.92 -3.78
N GLU A 48 -5.94 -5.06 -4.73
CA GLU A 48 -7.33 -4.62 -4.61
C GLU A 48 -8.27 -5.78 -4.98
N SER A 49 -9.47 -5.77 -4.40
CA SER A 49 -10.54 -6.67 -4.82
C SER A 49 -10.93 -6.43 -6.28
N GLU A 50 -11.53 -7.42 -6.94
CA GLU A 50 -11.90 -7.33 -8.36
C GLU A 50 -12.87 -6.16 -8.64
N ASP A 51 -13.74 -5.85 -7.68
CA ASP A 51 -14.67 -4.72 -7.72
C ASP A 51 -14.03 -3.36 -7.34
N GLY A 52 -12.78 -3.37 -6.87
CA GLY A 52 -12.02 -2.20 -6.42
C GLY A 52 -12.51 -1.60 -5.10
N ASN A 53 -13.45 -2.24 -4.40
CA ASN A 53 -14.06 -1.72 -3.17
C ASN A 53 -13.16 -1.89 -1.95
N VAL A 54 -12.25 -2.86 -1.96
CA VAL A 54 -11.28 -3.10 -0.88
C VAL A 54 -9.87 -3.03 -1.43
N ALA A 55 -9.00 -2.35 -0.69
CA ALA A 55 -7.56 -2.36 -0.97
C ALA A 55 -6.80 -2.89 0.24
N VAL A 56 -5.82 -3.74 0.01
CA VAL A 56 -4.81 -4.14 1.00
C VAL A 56 -3.47 -3.52 0.62
N ARG A 57 -2.78 -2.94 1.60
CA ARG A 57 -1.52 -2.20 1.43
C ARG A 57 -0.51 -2.66 2.48
N ASP A 58 0.76 -2.45 2.17
CA ASP A 58 1.90 -2.76 3.04
C ASP A 58 1.89 -4.19 3.59
N VAL A 59 1.40 -5.14 2.77
CA VAL A 59 1.29 -6.55 3.16
C VAL A 59 2.67 -7.17 3.22
N THR A 60 3.12 -7.48 4.44
CA THR A 60 4.45 -7.98 4.77
C THR A 60 4.36 -9.06 5.83
N ILE A 61 5.00 -10.20 5.62
CA ILE A 61 5.22 -11.19 6.67
C ILE A 61 6.45 -10.75 7.45
N GLN A 62 6.27 -10.43 8.72
CA GLN A 62 7.36 -10.03 9.60
C GLN A 62 7.87 -11.25 10.37
N VAL A 63 9.19 -11.43 10.38
CA VAL A 63 9.86 -12.48 11.14
C VAL A 63 10.79 -11.83 12.14
N GLU A 64 10.52 -12.03 13.42
CA GLU A 64 11.36 -11.53 14.49
C GLU A 64 12.69 -12.30 14.53
N PRO A 65 13.84 -11.63 14.34
CA PRO A 65 15.13 -12.30 14.25
C PRO A 65 15.53 -13.01 15.55
N ASP A 66 15.09 -12.48 16.70
CA ASP A 66 15.50 -12.96 18.03
C ASP A 66 14.56 -14.02 18.62
N SER A 67 13.25 -13.91 18.39
CA SER A 67 12.25 -14.85 18.92
C SER A 67 11.80 -15.91 17.92
N SER A 68 12.12 -15.74 16.63
CA SER A 68 11.57 -16.54 15.52
C SER A 68 10.04 -16.50 15.46
N GLU A 69 9.39 -15.54 16.10
CA GLU A 69 7.95 -15.32 15.98
C GLU A 69 7.64 -14.65 14.63
N ALA A 70 6.45 -14.91 14.10
CA ALA A 70 6.01 -14.29 12.86
C ALA A 70 4.67 -13.57 13.05
N SER A 71 4.49 -12.51 12.28
CA SER A 71 3.23 -11.74 12.23
C SER A 71 2.96 -11.27 10.81
N LEU A 72 1.74 -10.81 10.56
CA LEU A 72 1.37 -10.24 9.28
C LEU A 72 1.10 -8.75 9.46
N LYS A 73 1.99 -7.91 8.92
CA LYS A 73 1.74 -6.48 8.81
C LYS A 73 0.89 -6.20 7.57
N PHE A 74 -0.18 -5.43 7.71
CA PHE A 74 -1.00 -4.95 6.58
C PHE A 74 -1.85 -3.73 6.95
N THR A 75 -2.37 -3.05 5.94
CA THR A 75 -3.51 -2.14 6.06
C THR A 75 -4.59 -2.52 5.07
N ALA A 76 -5.79 -2.82 5.54
CA ALA A 76 -6.98 -3.02 4.69
C ALA A 76 -7.86 -1.77 4.73
N VAL A 77 -8.39 -1.35 3.59
CA VAL A 77 -9.23 -0.15 3.47
C VAL A 77 -10.51 -0.47 2.71
N ASN A 78 -11.66 -0.14 3.30
CA ASN A 78 -12.92 -0.10 2.56
C ASN A 78 -13.00 1.23 1.79
N GLN A 79 -12.73 1.18 0.49
CA GLN A 79 -12.77 2.32 -0.43
C GLN A 79 -13.99 2.31 -1.35
N ALA A 80 -15.01 1.51 -1.02
CA ALA A 80 -16.24 1.41 -1.79
C ALA A 80 -16.89 2.78 -2.01
N TYR A 81 -17.50 2.99 -3.18
CA TYR A 81 -18.24 4.22 -3.45
C TYR A 81 -19.61 4.24 -2.76
N ALA A 82 -20.24 3.08 -2.61
CA ALA A 82 -21.48 2.92 -1.86
C ALA A 82 -21.20 2.88 -0.35
N ASP A 83 -22.20 3.21 0.46
CA ASP A 83 -22.15 3.02 1.92
C ASP A 83 -22.35 1.53 2.26
N GLU A 84 -21.46 0.69 1.73
CA GLU A 84 -21.40 -0.74 1.96
C GLU A 84 -20.46 -1.04 3.13
N GLU A 85 -20.91 -1.92 4.02
CA GLU A 85 -20.12 -2.45 5.13
C GLU A 85 -19.45 -3.76 4.68
N ILE A 86 -18.14 -3.86 4.88
CA ILE A 86 -17.35 -5.02 4.44
C ILE A 86 -16.63 -5.61 5.65
N THR A 87 -16.76 -6.92 5.85
CA THR A 87 -16.10 -7.62 6.96
C THR A 87 -14.87 -8.38 6.45
N LEU A 88 -13.74 -8.25 7.14
CA LEU A 88 -12.60 -9.16 6.98
C LEU A 88 -12.89 -10.43 7.78
N GLU A 89 -13.10 -11.54 7.09
CA GLU A 89 -13.53 -12.80 7.70
C GLU A 89 -12.34 -13.66 8.14
N SER A 90 -11.30 -13.72 7.31
CA SER A 90 -10.06 -14.44 7.62
C SER A 90 -8.88 -13.95 6.78
N ILE A 91 -7.68 -14.30 7.21
CA ILE A 91 -6.47 -14.18 6.39
C ILE A 91 -5.72 -15.50 6.47
N SER A 92 -5.20 -15.97 5.33
CA SER A 92 -4.31 -17.12 5.28
C SER A 92 -2.99 -16.77 4.58
N VAL A 93 -1.88 -17.29 5.12
CA VAL A 93 -0.54 -17.23 4.54
C VAL A 93 -0.11 -18.64 4.15
N ASP A 94 0.03 -18.92 2.86
CA ASP A 94 0.41 -20.25 2.33
C ASP A 94 -0.43 -21.42 2.91
N GLY A 95 -1.72 -21.17 3.17
CA GLY A 95 -2.64 -22.15 3.76
C GLY A 95 -2.64 -22.21 5.29
N GLN A 96 -1.80 -21.43 5.96
CA GLN A 96 -1.82 -21.24 7.41
C GLN A 96 -2.77 -20.09 7.78
N ASP A 97 -3.66 -20.27 8.76
CA ASP A 97 -4.54 -19.19 9.22
C ASP A 97 -3.76 -18.18 10.08
N VAL A 98 -3.99 -16.89 9.83
CA VAL A 98 -3.50 -15.80 10.69
C VAL A 98 -4.44 -15.65 11.87
N THR A 99 -3.92 -15.64 13.09
CA THR A 99 -4.74 -15.34 14.27
C THR A 99 -5.01 -13.84 14.34
N LEU A 100 -6.30 -13.49 14.41
CA LEU A 100 -6.80 -12.10 14.48
C LEU A 100 -7.72 -11.98 15.70
N ARG A 101 -7.69 -10.84 16.41
CA ARG A 101 -8.58 -10.59 17.55
C ARG A 101 -9.23 -9.21 17.44
N GLY A 102 -10.53 -9.14 17.73
CA GLY A 102 -11.25 -7.86 17.84
C GLY A 102 -11.64 -7.20 16.51
N LEU A 103 -11.87 -7.97 15.45
CA LEU A 103 -12.33 -7.45 14.16
C LEU A 103 -13.78 -6.95 14.25
N GLU A 104 -14.00 -5.72 13.83
CA GLU A 104 -15.32 -5.14 13.57
C GLU A 104 -15.49 -4.93 12.05
N PRO A 105 -16.73 -4.98 11.54
CA PRO A 105 -17.00 -4.65 10.15
C PRO A 105 -16.47 -3.26 9.76
N MET A 106 -15.97 -3.13 8.53
CA MET A 106 -15.45 -1.88 8.00
C MET A 106 -16.56 -1.10 7.31
N GLU A 107 -16.96 0.03 7.89
CA GLU A 107 -17.77 1.03 7.19
C GLU A 107 -16.95 1.68 6.05
N ARG A 108 -17.65 2.40 5.17
CA ARG A 108 -17.03 3.15 4.08
C ARG A 108 -15.93 4.12 4.57
N ASN A 109 -14.78 4.11 3.90
CA ASN A 109 -13.53 4.83 4.22
C ASN A 109 -12.98 4.58 5.62
N THR A 110 -13.16 3.37 6.15
CA THR A 110 -12.49 2.91 7.37
C THR A 110 -11.38 1.92 7.00
N SER A 111 -10.47 1.67 7.93
CA SER A 111 -9.33 0.79 7.71
C SER A 111 -9.03 -0.09 8.91
N ILE A 112 -8.44 -1.25 8.64
CA ILE A 112 -7.83 -2.13 9.63
C ILE A 112 -6.32 -2.08 9.44
N VAL A 113 -5.59 -1.79 10.50
CA VAL A 113 -4.13 -1.88 10.58
C VAL A 113 -3.79 -3.13 11.37
N GLY A 114 -3.24 -4.13 10.69
CA GLY A 114 -2.77 -5.37 11.30
C GLY A 114 -1.26 -5.35 11.50
N ASN A 115 -0.80 -5.76 12.69
CA ASN A 115 0.63 -5.95 12.98
C ASN A 115 0.84 -6.86 14.21
N SER A 116 2.08 -7.18 14.60
CA SER A 116 2.33 -7.82 15.90
C SER A 116 1.89 -6.88 17.05
N GLN A 117 1.51 -7.44 18.20
CA GLN A 117 1.12 -6.63 19.36
C GLN A 117 2.25 -5.69 19.80
N GLU A 118 3.49 -6.16 19.80
CA GLU A 118 4.66 -5.35 20.14
C GLU A 118 4.82 -4.15 19.20
N MET A 119 4.64 -4.35 17.89
CA MET A 119 4.73 -3.26 16.92
C MET A 119 3.55 -2.28 16.98
N LEU A 120 2.36 -2.74 17.39
CA LEU A 120 1.24 -1.85 17.67
C LEU A 120 1.51 -1.01 18.92
N ASP A 121 2.07 -1.61 19.98
CA ASP A 121 2.37 -0.91 21.23
C ASP A 121 3.50 0.13 21.07
N SER A 122 4.45 -0.10 20.15
CA SER A 122 5.55 0.82 19.86
C SER A 122 5.14 2.03 19.02
N HIS A 123 3.94 2.02 18.42
CA HIS A 123 3.45 3.09 17.56
C HIS A 123 2.22 3.79 18.18
N PRO A 124 2.20 5.13 18.23
CA PRO A 124 1.03 5.84 18.72
C PRO A 124 -0.18 5.61 17.79
N GLU A 125 -1.22 4.98 18.31
CA GLU A 125 -2.49 4.84 17.62
C GLU A 125 -3.13 6.21 17.37
N ALA A 126 -3.75 6.36 16.20
CA ALA A 126 -4.55 7.53 15.91
C ALA A 126 -5.81 7.52 16.78
N ASN A 127 -6.16 8.67 17.36
CA ASN A 127 -7.45 8.82 18.06
C ASN A 127 -8.57 9.00 17.02
N SER A 128 -8.97 7.91 16.37
CA SER A 128 -10.02 7.88 15.35
C SER A 128 -10.84 6.61 15.44
N ASP A 129 -12.15 6.76 15.33
CA ASP A 129 -13.14 5.68 15.17
C ASP A 129 -13.11 5.03 13.77
N ARG A 130 -12.26 5.52 12.87
CA ARG A 130 -12.17 5.06 11.48
C ARG A 130 -11.04 4.06 11.24
N ILE A 131 -10.22 3.80 12.26
CA ILE A 131 -9.05 2.93 12.17
C ILE A 131 -9.17 1.89 13.29
N GLN A 132 -9.16 0.63 12.91
CA GLN A 132 -9.05 -0.50 13.83
C GLN A 132 -7.59 -0.96 13.86
N TYR A 133 -7.05 -1.19 15.05
CA TYR A 133 -5.72 -1.78 15.23
C TYR A 133 -5.89 -3.21 15.73
N VAL A 134 -5.36 -4.18 14.98
CA VAL A 134 -5.59 -5.61 15.23
C VAL A 134 -4.25 -6.33 15.32
N ALA A 135 -4.01 -6.97 16.46
CA ALA A 135 -2.85 -7.83 16.63
C ALA A 135 -2.98 -9.08 15.76
N THR A 136 -1.87 -9.44 15.10
CA THR A 136 -1.73 -10.61 14.24
C THR A 136 -0.67 -11.55 14.81
N GLU A 137 -0.93 -12.85 14.74
CA GLU A 137 0.03 -13.90 15.12
C GLU A 137 0.06 -14.96 14.02
N LEU A 138 1.26 -15.44 13.68
CA LEU A 138 1.52 -16.47 12.68
C LEU A 138 2.64 -17.40 13.19
N ASP A 139 2.50 -18.70 12.99
CA ASP A 139 3.61 -19.62 13.22
C ASP A 139 4.67 -19.43 12.13
N ASN A 140 5.94 -19.35 12.55
CA ASN A 140 7.05 -19.25 11.63
C ASN A 140 7.37 -20.61 10.99
N ASP A 141 6.83 -20.81 9.78
CA ASP A 141 7.04 -22.03 8.97
C ASP A 141 8.31 -21.91 8.11
N ASP A 142 9.45 -21.63 8.76
CA ASP A 142 10.75 -21.40 8.11
C ASP A 142 10.71 -20.28 7.06
N TYR A 143 10.11 -19.14 7.44
CA TYR A 143 10.03 -17.96 6.59
C TYR A 143 11.41 -17.35 6.39
N GLY A 144 12.03 -17.65 5.25
CA GLY A 144 13.28 -17.02 4.83
C GLY A 144 13.10 -15.55 4.46
N ILE A 145 13.80 -14.66 5.17
CA ILE A 145 13.87 -13.22 4.87
C ILE A 145 14.27 -13.01 3.39
N ALA A 146 13.68 -11.98 2.77
CA ALA A 146 13.77 -11.66 1.34
C ALA A 146 13.09 -12.70 0.42
N GLY A 147 12.34 -13.64 0.99
CA GLY A 147 11.41 -14.51 0.28
C GLY A 147 10.02 -13.88 0.12
N TYR A 148 9.11 -14.68 -0.45
CA TYR A 148 7.71 -14.31 -0.62
C TYR A 148 6.80 -15.51 -0.30
N ARG A 149 5.57 -15.23 0.13
CA ARG A 149 4.50 -16.23 0.26
C ARG A 149 3.15 -15.68 -0.21
N PRO A 150 2.28 -16.52 -0.77
CA PRO A 150 0.92 -16.11 -1.09
C PRO A 150 0.15 -15.82 0.20
N VAL A 151 -0.60 -14.73 0.19
CA VAL A 151 -1.52 -14.32 1.25
C VAL A 151 -2.89 -14.11 0.63
N THR A 152 -3.91 -14.71 1.24
CA THR A 152 -5.30 -14.55 0.84
C THR A 152 -6.05 -13.86 1.97
N PHE A 153 -6.62 -12.70 1.69
CA PHE A 153 -7.57 -12.02 2.56
C PHE A 153 -8.97 -12.38 2.10
N THR A 154 -9.79 -12.95 2.99
CA THR A 154 -11.19 -13.29 2.72
C THR A 154 -12.06 -12.18 3.26
N PHE A 155 -12.68 -11.39 2.39
CA PHE A 155 -13.68 -10.40 2.78
C PHE A 155 -15.09 -10.89 2.43
N SER A 156 -16.10 -10.33 3.10
CA SER A 156 -17.51 -10.64 2.84
C SER A 156 -17.95 -10.36 1.39
N ASN A 157 -17.22 -9.52 0.65
CA ASN A 157 -17.46 -9.20 -0.76
C ASN A 157 -16.51 -9.91 -1.74
N GLY A 158 -15.59 -10.74 -1.26
CA GLY A 158 -14.68 -11.53 -2.09
C GLY A 158 -13.24 -11.59 -1.55
N ASP A 159 -12.41 -12.34 -2.27
CA ASP A 159 -11.02 -12.57 -1.86
C ASP A 159 -10.07 -11.54 -2.48
N VAL A 160 -9.02 -11.21 -1.75
CA VAL A 160 -7.87 -10.44 -2.24
C VAL A 160 -6.62 -11.27 -2.05
N GLU A 161 -5.98 -11.64 -3.15
CA GLU A 161 -4.74 -12.42 -3.17
C GLU A 161 -3.54 -11.53 -3.45
N VAL A 162 -2.47 -11.70 -2.67
CA VAL A 162 -1.22 -10.97 -2.84
C VAL A 162 -0.02 -11.83 -2.47
N ASN A 163 1.14 -11.62 -3.09
CA ASN A 163 2.38 -12.28 -2.69
C ASN A 163 3.16 -11.38 -1.74
N ALA A 164 3.03 -11.61 -0.44
CA ALA A 164 3.68 -10.80 0.58
C ALA A 164 5.19 -11.09 0.65
N ALA A 165 5.99 -10.03 0.77
CA ALA A 165 7.41 -10.16 1.07
C ALA A 165 7.62 -10.61 2.51
N ILE A 166 8.68 -11.37 2.75
CA ILE A 166 9.15 -11.75 4.09
C ILE A 166 10.28 -10.80 4.47
N ALA A 167 10.11 -10.08 5.57
CA ALA A 167 11.08 -9.11 6.05
C ALA A 167 11.25 -9.17 7.57
N ALA A 168 12.36 -8.62 8.07
CA ALA A 168 12.48 -8.30 9.48
C ALA A 168 11.59 -7.07 9.81
N PRO A 169 11.13 -6.93 11.05
CA PRO A 169 10.44 -5.71 11.50
C PRO A 169 11.38 -4.51 11.43
N GLN A 170 10.79 -3.31 11.44
CA GLN A 170 11.56 -2.08 11.46
C GLN A 170 12.12 -1.86 12.86
N MET A 171 13.41 -1.57 12.94
CA MET A 171 14.06 -1.16 14.19
C MET A 171 13.73 0.29 14.54
N ASP A 172 13.85 0.64 15.81
CA ASP A 172 13.66 2.00 16.28
C ASP A 172 14.60 2.98 15.57
N ALA A 173 13.99 4.08 15.10
CA ALA A 173 14.69 5.05 14.29
C ALA A 173 15.74 5.79 15.12
N GLY A 174 17.00 5.70 14.70
CA GLY A 174 18.12 6.40 15.34
C GLY A 174 18.68 5.69 16.57
N GLU A 175 18.36 4.41 16.77
CA GLU A 175 18.99 3.59 17.81
C GLU A 175 20.15 2.73 17.30
N MET A 176 20.23 2.51 15.98
CA MET A 176 21.22 1.63 15.37
C MET A 176 22.08 2.36 14.34
N ASP A 177 23.39 2.11 14.38
CA ASP A 177 24.36 2.50 13.37
C ASP A 177 24.70 1.30 12.46
N ARG A 178 24.98 1.58 11.19
CA ARG A 178 25.44 0.54 10.26
C ARG A 178 26.89 0.18 10.57
N ASP A 179 27.14 -1.04 11.03
CA ASP A 179 28.48 -1.58 11.23
C ASP A 179 28.69 -2.81 10.34
N VAL A 180 29.54 -2.66 9.33
CA VAL A 180 29.92 -3.76 8.42
C VAL A 180 30.84 -4.79 9.06
N SER A 181 31.33 -4.52 10.27
CA SER A 181 32.23 -5.36 11.04
C SER A 181 31.48 -6.26 12.03
N SER A 182 30.26 -5.89 12.40
CA SER A 182 29.42 -6.71 13.28
C SER A 182 28.83 -7.90 12.53
N PRO A 183 28.63 -9.05 13.20
CA PRO A 183 27.94 -10.19 12.61
C PRO A 183 26.53 -9.87 12.12
N GLU A 184 25.83 -8.96 12.82
CA GLU A 184 24.47 -8.54 12.51
C GLU A 184 24.40 -7.47 11.40
N GLY A 185 25.51 -6.81 11.07
CA GLY A 185 25.56 -5.71 10.09
C GLY A 185 25.15 -4.34 10.64
N TYR A 186 24.87 -4.26 11.93
CA TYR A 186 24.55 -3.04 12.69
C TYR A 186 25.09 -3.12 14.13
N GLU A 187 25.20 -1.98 14.79
CA GLU A 187 25.50 -1.84 16.23
C GLU A 187 24.58 -0.80 16.87
N ALA A 188 24.31 -0.90 18.18
CA ALA A 188 23.52 0.10 18.89
C ALA A 188 24.34 1.39 19.10
N ASN A 189 23.68 2.54 18.98
CA ASN A 189 24.26 3.89 19.13
C ASN A 189 24.75 4.20 20.56
#